data_AF-A0A3R9P073-F1
#
_entry.id   AF-A0A3R9P073-F1
#
_cell.length_a   1.000
_cell.length_b   1.000
_cell.length_c   1.000
_cell.angle_alpha   90.00
_cell.angle_beta   90.00
_cell.angle_gamma   90.00
#
_symmetry.space_group_name_H-M   'P 1'
#
loop_
_entity.id
_entity.type
_entity.pdbx_description
1 polymer ?
#
loop_
_entity_poly.entity_id
_entity_poly.type
_entity_poly.pdbx_seq_one_letter_code
_entity_poly.pdbx_strand_id
1 'polypeptide(L)' 'MARSYRHTPIMAVTTAASEKQDKRQANRLLRRKVRQGKVCLTLREVSNVWAFSKDGKTYQLSATARNIRK' A
#
# COMPACT_ATOMS: atom_id res chain seq x y z
N MET A 1 -17.09 10.33 26.26
CA MET A 1 -15.93 11.08 25.71
C MET A 1 -15.48 10.39 24.42
N ALA A 2 -15.61 11.07 23.28
CA ALA A 2 -15.13 10.54 22.00
C ALA A 2 -13.61 10.71 21.90
N ARG A 3 -12.90 9.67 21.44
CA ARG A 3 -11.45 9.75 21.18
C ARG A 3 -11.20 10.67 19.98
N SER A 4 -10.23 11.58 20.10
CA SER A 4 -9.85 12.46 19.00
C SER A 4 -9.20 11.67 17.86
N TYR A 5 -9.66 11.91 16.62
CA TYR A 5 -9.07 11.34 15.41
C TYR A 5 -7.61 11.76 15.22
N ARG A 6 -7.19 12.92 15.75
CA ARG A 6 -5.80 13.38 15.68
C ARG A 6 -4.80 12.40 16.31
N HIS A 7 -5.21 11.73 17.38
CA HIS A 7 -4.37 10.77 18.11
C HIS A 7 -4.67 9.30 17.73
N THR A 8 -5.57 9.08 16.77
CA THR A 8 -5.94 7.74 16.36
C THR A 8 -5.03 7.29 15.22
N PRO A 9 -4.27 6.20 15.37
CA PRO A 9 -3.37 5.75 14.31
C PRO A 9 -4.17 5.22 13.12
N ILE A 10 -3.66 5.50 11.93
CA ILE A 10 -4.18 4.95 10.68
C ILE A 10 -3.42 3.66 10.38
N MET A 11 -4.12 2.53 10.31
CA MET A 11 -3.56 1.22 10.02
C MET A 11 -4.26 0.60 8.80
N ALA A 12 -3.60 -0.36 8.16
CA ALA A 12 -4.22 -1.12 7.09
C ALA A 12 -5.20 -2.16 7.65
N VAL A 13 -6.31 -2.43 6.95
CA VAL A 13 -7.36 -3.40 7.32
C VAL A 13 -7.02 -4.83 6.87
N THR A 14 -5.99 -4.97 6.05
CA THR A 14 -5.49 -6.24 5.51
C THR A 14 -4.62 -7.04 6.48
N THR A 15 -4.45 -8.33 6.21
CA THR A 15 -3.48 -9.20 6.88
C THR A 15 -2.08 -9.11 6.29
N ALA A 16 -1.90 -8.42 5.15
CA ALA A 16 -0.61 -8.31 4.50
C ALA A 16 0.38 -7.47 5.33
N ALA A 17 1.51 -8.08 5.71
CA ALA A 17 2.55 -7.39 6.48
C ALA A 17 3.23 -6.26 5.70
N SER A 18 3.37 -6.39 4.38
CA SER A 18 4.13 -5.46 3.53
C SER A 18 3.64 -5.38 2.09
N GLU A 19 3.78 -4.20 1.47
CA GLU A 19 3.55 -3.96 0.04
C GLU A 19 4.80 -4.21 -0.82
N LYS A 20 5.92 -4.67 -0.21
CA LYS A 20 7.21 -4.76 -0.89
C LYS A 20 7.17 -5.72 -2.09
N GLN A 21 6.32 -6.74 -2.06
CA GLN A 21 6.17 -7.68 -3.16
C GLN A 21 5.39 -7.07 -4.33
N ASP A 22 4.28 -6.40 -4.05
CA ASP A 22 3.45 -5.72 -5.06
C ASP A 22 4.26 -4.65 -5.80
N LYS A 23 5.00 -3.82 -5.05
CA LYS A 23 5.90 -2.81 -5.62
C LYS A 23 6.98 -3.44 -6.50
N ARG A 24 7.53 -4.59 -6.09
CA ARG A 24 8.51 -5.33 -6.91
C ARG A 24 7.89 -5.86 -8.20
N GLN A 25 6.69 -6.42 -8.14
CA GLN A 25 5.98 -6.91 -9.33
C GLN A 25 5.63 -5.78 -10.30
N ALA A 26 5.07 -4.68 -9.79
CA ALA A 26 4.75 -3.49 -10.58
C ALA A 26 5.98 -2.94 -11.34
N ASN A 27 7.10 -2.78 -10.64
CA ASN A 27 8.35 -2.31 -11.26
C ASN A 27 8.91 -3.31 -12.29
N ARG A 28 8.82 -4.62 -12.02
CA ARG A 28 9.25 -5.64 -12.98
C ARG A 28 8.41 -5.60 -14.26
N LEU A 29 7.09 -5.45 -14.13
CA LEU A 29 6.18 -5.31 -15.27
C LEU A 29 6.48 -4.06 -16.09
N LEU A 30 6.70 -2.92 -15.42
CA LEU A 30 7.06 -1.67 -16.10
C LEU A 30 8.35 -1.85 -16.91
N ARG A 31 9.42 -2.38 -16.30
CA ARG A 31 10.69 -2.65 -16.99
C ARG A 31 10.53 -3.61 -18.17
N ARG A 32 9.67 -4.62 -18.05
CA ARG A 32 9.37 -5.55 -19.15
C ARG A 32 8.70 -4.82 -20.31
N LYS A 33 7.69 -3.98 -20.06
CA LYS A 33 7.00 -3.22 -21.11
C LYS A 33 7.93 -2.22 -21.80
N VAL A 34 8.81 -1.55 -21.04
CA VAL A 34 9.83 -0.65 -21.60
C VAL A 34 10.77 -1.40 -22.54
N ARG A 35 11.25 -2.59 -22.16
CA ARG A 35 12.09 -3.43 -23.03
C ARG A 35 11.39 -3.90 -24.31
N GLN A 36 10.05 -4.01 -24.29
CA GLN A 36 9.24 -4.36 -25.46
C GLN A 36 8.96 -3.14 -26.36
N GLY A 37 9.60 -1.99 -26.13
CA GLY A 37 9.44 -0.79 -26.94
C GLY A 37 8.25 0.09 -26.54
N LYS A 38 7.53 -0.24 -25.46
CA LYS A 38 6.50 0.67 -24.91
C LYS A 38 7.18 1.74 -24.06
N VAL A 39 7.57 2.83 -24.71
CA VAL A 39 8.23 3.98 -24.10
C VAL A 39 7.20 4.88 -23.38
N CYS A 40 7.67 5.68 -22.42
CA CYS A 40 6.87 6.68 -21.69
C CYS A 40 5.72 6.14 -20.82
N LEU A 41 5.72 4.85 -20.46
CA LEU A 41 4.72 4.32 -19.53
C LEU A 41 4.94 4.81 -18.10
N THR A 42 3.86 5.22 -17.44
CA THR A 42 3.89 5.51 -16.00
C THR A 42 3.60 4.24 -15.18
N LEU A 43 4.06 4.21 -13.93
CA LEU A 43 3.84 3.05 -13.06
C LEU A 43 2.34 2.78 -12.81
N ARG A 44 1.50 3.83 -12.86
CA ARG A 44 0.03 3.73 -12.71
C ARG A 44 -0.66 3.13 -13.92
N GLU A 45 -0.08 3.26 -15.12
CA GLU A 45 -0.59 2.60 -16.34
C GLU A 45 -0.28 1.11 -16.37
N VAL A 46 0.71 0.67 -15.59
CA VAL A 46 1.13 -0.74 -15.55
C VAL A 46 0.62 -1.46 -14.31
N SER A 47 0.33 -0.73 -13.24
CA SER A 47 -0.13 -1.30 -11.98
C SER A 47 -1.19 -0.43 -11.32
N ASN A 48 -2.23 -1.07 -10.79
CA ASN A 48 -3.21 -0.41 -9.95
C ASN A 48 -2.73 -0.42 -8.49
N VAL A 49 -2.37 0.75 -7.96
CA VAL A 49 -1.88 0.90 -6.57
C VAL A 49 -2.95 0.54 -5.54
N TRP A 50 -4.24 0.72 -5.88
CA TRP A 50 -5.37 0.35 -5.03
C TRP A 50 -5.60 -1.16 -4.98
N ALA A 51 -5.03 -1.92 -5.91
CA ALA A 51 -5.13 -3.39 -5.91
C ALA A 51 -4.00 -4.05 -5.12
N PHE A 52 -3.21 -3.28 -4.35
CA PHE A 52 -2.10 -3.84 -3.59
C PHE A 52 -2.61 -4.61 -2.37
N SER A 53 -1.84 -5.61 -1.96
CA SER A 53 -2.18 -6.52 -0.87
C SER A 53 -2.42 -5.78 0.45
N LYS A 54 -1.74 -4.62 0.63
CA LYS A 54 -1.85 -3.80 1.84
C LYS A 54 -2.80 -2.59 1.72
N ASP A 55 -3.80 -2.68 0.84
CA ASP A 55 -4.76 -1.61 0.67
C ASP A 55 -5.79 -1.52 1.82
N GLY A 56 -6.54 -0.42 1.84
CA GLY A 56 -7.57 -0.14 2.83
C GLY A 56 -6.97 0.33 4.15
N LYS A 57 -6.91 1.65 4.35
CA LYS A 57 -6.42 2.26 5.60
C LYS A 57 -7.55 2.88 6.38
N THR A 58 -7.63 2.57 7.66
CA THR A 58 -8.68 3.06 8.56
C THR A 58 -8.10 3.52 9.89
N TYR A 59 -8.81 4.43 10.55
CA TYR A 59 -8.53 4.80 11.92
C TYR A 59 -8.82 3.62 12.86
N GLN A 60 -7.81 3.15 13.58
CA GLN A 60 -7.95 2.08 14.57
C GLN A 60 -8.17 2.67 15.97
N LEU A 61 -9.43 2.87 16.34
CA LEU A 61 -9.82 3.44 17.64
C LEU A 61 -9.37 2.58 18.83
N SER A 62 -9.25 1.26 18.63
CA SER A 62 -8.82 0.27 19.63
C SER A 62 -7.35 -0.16 19.49
N ALA A 63 -6.54 0.59 18.74
CA ALA A 63 -5.11 0.27 18.60
C ALA A 63 -4.40 0.26 19.96
N THR A 64 -3.69 -0.83 20.24
CA THR A 64 -2.80 -0.93 21.41
C THR A 64 -1.39 -0.50 21.03
N ALA A 65 -0.56 -0.16 22.03
CA ALA A 65 0.84 0.21 21.81
C ALA A 65 1.64 -0.88 21.07
N ARG A 66 1.28 -2.16 21.21
CA ARG A 66 1.89 -3.27 20.48
C ARG A 66 1.61 -3.18 18.98
N ASN A 67 0.38 -2.85 18.58
CA ASN A 67 -0.03 -2.76 17.17
C ASN A 67 0.64 -1.60 16.43
N ILE A 68 1.10 -0.56 17.14
CA ILE A 68 1.71 0.65 16.55
C ILE A 68 3.22 0.46 16.32
N ARG A 69 3.86 -0.53 16.96
CA ARG A 69 5.30 -0.78 16.78
C ARG A 69 5.58 -1.23 15.35
N LYS A 70 6.62 -0.64 14.74
CA LYS A 70 7.10 -0.93 13.38
C LYS A 70 7.86 -2.24 13.30
#